data_AF-A0A1I1NK50-F1
#
_entry.id   AF-A0A1I1NK50-F1
#
_cell.length_a   1.000
_cell.length_b   1.000
_cell.length_c   1.000
_cell.angle_alpha   90.00
_cell.angle_beta   90.00
_cell.angle_gamma   90.00
#
_symmetry.space_group_name_H-M   'P 1'
#
loop_
_entity.id
_entity.type
_entity.pdbx_description
1 polymer ?
#
loop_
_entity_poly.entity_id
_entity_poly.type
_entity_poly.pdbx_seq_one_letter_code
_entity_poly.pdbx_strand_id
1 'polypeptide(L)'
;MEEFGQKLPAHVAKKVEKIEDVDAIIAFLRGTDNTDLSEKRKELLIRYDFIDNQIRAMIRESQIVKIIQKKFEISQATAYRSISETKRVFASISRNDKEYYRRVAIEWSLDALRMAHEAKDLKGFNAALRNFYVITGLNKEVVDMPDFEKLVQHSYQINLPPSANEFLQKLMQGGAINFSEVKPPNAVTLDISHEEVKNE
;
A
#
# COMPACT_ATOMS: atom_id res chain seq x y z
N MET A 1 -43.92 -51.07 -30.91
CA MET A 1 -42.52 -50.69 -30.68
C MET A 1 -42.23 -49.52 -31.58
N GLU A 2 -42.40 -48.30 -31.08
CA GLU A 2 -42.00 -47.07 -31.78
C GLU A 2 -40.94 -46.40 -30.91
N GLU A 3 -39.74 -46.29 -31.47
CA GLU A 3 -38.58 -45.64 -30.86
C GLU A 3 -38.76 -44.11 -30.91
N PHE A 4 -38.97 -43.50 -29.75
CA PHE A 4 -38.90 -42.05 -29.60
C PHE A 4 -37.45 -41.58 -29.66
N GLY A 5 -36.98 -41.31 -30.88
CA GLY A 5 -35.78 -40.51 -31.14
C GLY A 5 -36.00 -39.07 -30.69
N GLN A 6 -35.68 -38.78 -29.43
CA GLN A 6 -35.73 -37.43 -28.87
C GLN A 6 -34.56 -36.61 -29.44
N LYS A 7 -34.80 -35.89 -30.54
CA LYS A 7 -33.88 -34.85 -31.03
C LYS A 7 -33.74 -33.78 -29.94
N LEU A 8 -32.52 -33.63 -29.41
CA LEU A 8 -32.19 -32.48 -28.57
C LEU A 8 -32.43 -31.18 -29.37
N PRO A 9 -33.13 -30.18 -28.82
CA PRO A 9 -33.29 -28.90 -29.48
C PRO A 9 -31.97 -28.14 -29.48
N ALA A 10 -31.45 -27.88 -30.68
CA ALA A 10 -30.26 -27.09 -30.94
C ALA A 10 -30.52 -25.58 -30.74
N HIS A 11 -30.91 -25.13 -29.55
CA HIS A 11 -30.96 -23.71 -29.19
C HIS A 11 -30.75 -23.49 -27.69
N VAL A 12 -29.54 -23.79 -27.19
CA VAL A 12 -29.02 -23.13 -25.98
C VAL A 12 -27.65 -22.57 -26.30
N ALA A 13 -27.61 -21.64 -27.27
CA ALA A 13 -26.51 -20.69 -27.32
C ALA A 13 -26.67 -19.80 -26.08
N LYS A 14 -25.92 -20.11 -25.02
CA LYS A 14 -25.75 -19.27 -23.84
C LYS A 14 -25.46 -17.85 -24.33
N LYS A 15 -26.37 -16.91 -24.07
CA LYS A 15 -26.17 -15.49 -24.30
C LYS A 15 -25.01 -15.07 -23.40
N VAL A 16 -23.79 -14.99 -23.94
CA VAL A 16 -22.64 -14.49 -23.20
C VAL A 16 -22.96 -13.04 -22.86
N GLU A 17 -23.27 -12.76 -21.59
CA GLU A 17 -23.47 -11.40 -21.11
C GLU A 17 -22.24 -10.57 -21.46
N LYS A 18 -22.47 -9.47 -22.17
CA LYS A 18 -21.40 -8.59 -22.64
C LYS A 18 -20.84 -7.88 -21.42
N ILE A 19 -19.75 -8.41 -20.86
CA ILE A 19 -19.04 -7.81 -19.73
C ILE A 19 -18.66 -6.36 -20.12
N GLU A 20 -19.04 -5.40 -19.27
CA GLU A 20 -18.66 -4.01 -19.48
C GLU A 20 -17.14 -3.85 -19.52
N ASP A 21 -16.65 -2.94 -20.36
CA ASP A 21 -15.21 -2.73 -20.53
C ASP A 21 -14.51 -2.36 -19.20
N VAL A 22 -15.20 -1.63 -18.31
CA VAL A 22 -14.71 -1.26 -16.98
C VAL A 22 -14.55 -2.46 -16.07
N ASP A 23 -15.55 -3.34 -16.00
CA ASP A 23 -15.52 -4.50 -15.09
C ASP A 23 -14.50 -5.54 -15.54
N ALA A 24 -14.30 -5.69 -16.86
CA ALA A 24 -13.22 -6.52 -17.41
C ALA A 24 -11.83 -5.99 -17.05
N ILE A 25 -11.62 -4.66 -17.10
CA ILE A 25 -10.35 -4.04 -16.71
C ILE A 25 -10.10 -4.21 -15.20
N ILE A 26 -11.13 -4.08 -14.37
CA ILE A 26 -11.03 -4.32 -12.92
C ILE A 26 -10.64 -5.78 -12.63
N ALA A 27 -11.28 -6.74 -13.31
CA ALA A 27 -10.97 -8.17 -13.15
C ALA A 27 -9.54 -8.51 -13.56
N PHE A 28 -9.05 -7.90 -14.66
CA PHE A 28 -7.68 -8.02 -15.11
C PHE A 28 -6.68 -7.44 -14.09
N LEU A 29 -6.90 -6.21 -13.61
CA LEU A 29 -6.00 -5.54 -12.67
C LEU A 29 -5.96 -6.20 -11.29
N ARG A 30 -7.02 -6.92 -10.90
CA ARG A 30 -7.06 -7.70 -9.65
C ARG A 30 -6.39 -9.08 -9.78
N GLY A 31 -5.99 -9.49 -10.99
CA GLY A 31 -5.42 -10.81 -11.26
C GLY A 31 -6.43 -11.96 -11.09
N THR A 32 -7.72 -11.65 -11.08
CA THR A 32 -8.80 -12.66 -10.94
C THR A 32 -9.14 -13.35 -12.26
N ASP A 33 -8.76 -12.75 -13.38
CA ASP A 33 -8.91 -13.32 -14.72
C ASP A 33 -7.57 -13.20 -15.46
N ASN A 34 -7.11 -14.32 -16.03
CA ASN A 34 -5.82 -14.44 -16.72
C ASN A 34 -5.97 -14.25 -18.25
N THR A 35 -7.14 -13.81 -18.71
CA THR A 35 -7.36 -13.51 -20.12
C THR A 35 -6.67 -12.21 -20.53
N ASP A 36 -5.97 -12.25 -21.67
CA ASP A 36 -5.34 -11.06 -22.24
C ASP A 36 -6.43 -10.04 -22.63
N LEU A 37 -6.19 -8.77 -22.32
CA LEU A 37 -7.12 -7.71 -22.67
C LEU A 37 -7.16 -7.54 -24.18
N SER A 38 -8.36 -7.38 -24.74
CA SER A 38 -8.52 -6.92 -26.12
C SER A 38 -7.78 -5.58 -26.31
N GLU A 39 -7.22 -5.34 -27.51
CA GLU A 39 -6.51 -4.09 -27.84
C GLU A 39 -7.28 -2.82 -27.46
N LYS A 40 -8.60 -2.80 -27.69
CA LYS A 40 -9.47 -1.69 -27.27
C LYS A 40 -9.44 -1.44 -25.77
N ARG A 41 -9.37 -2.50 -24.96
CA ARG A 41 -9.34 -2.40 -23.49
C ARG A 41 -7.95 -2.04 -22.99
N LYS A 42 -6.89 -2.46 -23.69
CA LYS A 42 -5.51 -1.99 -23.43
C LYS A 42 -5.39 -0.48 -23.66
N GLU A 43 -5.96 0.05 -24.75
CA GLU A 43 -6.01 1.50 -24.99
C GLU A 43 -6.78 2.26 -23.90
N LEU A 44 -7.92 1.71 -23.44
CA LEU A 44 -8.66 2.29 -22.32
C LEU A 44 -7.85 2.28 -21.03
N LEU A 45 -7.14 1.19 -20.74
CA LEU A 45 -6.28 1.10 -19.57
C LEU A 45 -5.15 2.13 -19.60
N ILE A 46 -4.49 2.32 -20.75
CA ILE A 46 -3.46 3.36 -20.95
C ILE A 46 -4.05 4.75 -20.67
N ARG A 47 -5.28 5.01 -21.14
CA ARG A 47 -5.97 6.26 -20.86
C ARG A 47 -6.27 6.44 -19.38
N TYR A 48 -6.79 5.40 -18.72
CA TYR A 48 -7.14 5.45 -17.30
C TYR A 48 -5.88 5.64 -16.44
N ASP A 49 -4.79 4.95 -16.76
CA ASP A 49 -3.51 5.13 -16.07
C ASP A 49 -2.98 6.55 -16.25
N PHE A 50 -3.08 7.12 -17.46
CA PHE A 50 -2.72 8.51 -17.67
C PHE A 50 -3.58 9.47 -16.83
N ILE A 51 -4.90 9.27 -16.81
CA ILE A 51 -5.84 10.08 -16.02
C ILE A 51 -5.51 9.96 -14.52
N ASP A 52 -5.31 8.75 -14.02
CA ASP A 52 -4.96 8.49 -12.63
C ASP A 52 -3.66 9.19 -12.25
N ASN A 53 -2.65 9.16 -13.13
CA ASN A 53 -1.42 9.92 -12.93
C ASN A 53 -1.66 11.44 -12.87
N GLN A 54 -2.56 12.00 -13.70
CA GLN A 54 -2.90 13.43 -13.62
C GLN A 54 -3.67 13.77 -12.34
N ILE A 55 -4.57 12.88 -11.88
CA ILE A 55 -5.29 13.02 -10.60
C ILE A 55 -4.28 12.97 -9.44
N ARG A 56 -3.34 12.03 -9.46
CA ARG A 56 -2.27 11.92 -8.44
C ARG A 56 -1.33 13.13 -8.45
N ALA A 57 -1.14 13.77 -9.61
CA ALA A 57 -0.39 15.01 -9.76
C ALA A 57 -1.16 16.27 -9.34
N MET A 58 -2.35 16.15 -8.74
CA MET A 58 -3.17 17.24 -8.21
C MET A 58 -3.62 18.26 -9.27
N ILE A 59 -3.83 17.81 -10.51
CA ILE A 59 -4.37 18.65 -11.57
C ILE A 59 -5.90 18.71 -11.42
N ARG A 60 -6.49 19.91 -11.52
CA ARG A 60 -7.96 20.07 -11.42
C ARG A 60 -8.67 19.28 -12.50
N GLU A 61 -9.80 18.64 -12.19
CA GLU A 61 -10.55 17.82 -13.16
C GLU A 61 -10.89 18.58 -14.45
N SER A 62 -11.28 19.85 -14.36
CA SER A 62 -11.58 20.69 -15.52
C SER A 62 -10.36 20.91 -16.44
N GLN A 63 -9.15 20.87 -15.88
CA GLN A 63 -7.90 20.90 -16.65
C GLN A 63 -7.55 19.52 -17.19
N ILE A 64 -7.75 18.45 -16.41
CA ILE A 64 -7.58 17.07 -16.87
C ILE A 64 -8.43 16.81 -18.10
N VAL A 65 -9.71 17.23 -18.09
CA VAL A 65 -10.61 17.13 -19.25
C VAL A 65 -9.99 17.74 -20.49
N LYS A 66 -9.48 18.99 -20.41
CA LYS A 66 -8.84 19.65 -21.55
C LYS A 66 -7.59 18.90 -22.03
N ILE A 67 -6.78 18.38 -21.10
CA ILE A 67 -5.57 17.61 -21.41
C ILE A 67 -5.93 16.31 -22.14
N ILE A 68 -6.89 15.55 -21.64
CA ILE A 68 -7.26 14.25 -22.23
C ILE A 68 -8.05 14.39 -23.53
N GLN A 69 -8.86 15.46 -23.68
CA GLN A 69 -9.47 15.78 -24.97
C GLN A 69 -8.42 16.01 -26.04
N LYS A 70 -7.35 16.76 -25.74
CA LYS A 70 -6.27 17.02 -26.68
C LYS A 70 -5.38 15.79 -26.92
N LYS A 71 -5.08 15.02 -25.88
CA LYS A 71 -4.16 13.87 -25.96
C LYS A 71 -4.77 12.64 -26.63
N PHE A 72 -6.06 12.39 -26.39
CA PHE A 72 -6.76 11.19 -26.88
C PHE A 72 -7.84 11.51 -27.93
N GLU A 73 -7.94 12.78 -28.35
CA GLU A 73 -8.89 13.26 -29.38
C GLU A 73 -10.36 12.87 -29.09
N ILE A 74 -10.74 12.92 -27.82
CA ILE A 74 -12.08 12.54 -27.35
C ILE A 74 -12.98 13.76 -27.10
N SER A 75 -14.29 13.53 -27.15
CA SER A 75 -15.28 14.55 -26.78
C SER A 75 -15.20 14.90 -25.29
N GLN A 76 -15.71 16.08 -24.93
CA GLN A 76 -15.75 16.52 -23.53
C GLN A 76 -16.59 15.58 -22.65
N ALA A 77 -17.73 15.10 -23.17
CA ALA A 77 -18.58 14.15 -22.46
C ALA A 77 -17.86 12.81 -22.23
N THR A 78 -17.13 12.33 -23.24
CA THR A 78 -16.31 11.12 -23.14
C THR A 78 -15.16 11.29 -22.14
N ALA A 79 -14.56 12.48 -22.07
CA ALA A 79 -13.51 12.81 -21.12
C ALA A 79 -14.01 12.74 -19.67
N TYR A 80 -15.13 13.39 -19.35
CA TYR A 80 -15.75 13.29 -18.02
C TYR A 80 -16.14 11.85 -17.66
N ARG A 81 -16.71 11.09 -18.62
CA ARG A 81 -17.00 9.68 -18.42
C ARG A 81 -15.73 8.89 -18.11
N SER A 82 -14.65 9.10 -18.87
CA SER A 82 -13.37 8.41 -18.67
C SER A 82 -12.77 8.71 -17.29
N ILE A 83 -12.89 9.95 -16.79
CA ILE A 83 -12.46 10.31 -15.44
C ILE A 83 -13.27 9.55 -14.38
N SER A 84 -14.59 9.51 -14.53
CA SER A 84 -15.47 8.76 -13.63
C SER A 84 -15.15 7.25 -13.61
N GLU A 85 -14.97 6.67 -14.80
CA GLU A 85 -14.60 5.26 -14.97
C GLU A 85 -13.21 4.98 -14.38
N THR A 86 -12.24 5.86 -14.58
CA THR A 86 -10.89 5.76 -13.98
C THR A 86 -10.98 5.70 -12.45
N LYS A 87 -11.74 6.62 -11.84
CA LYS A 87 -11.96 6.63 -10.39
C LYS A 87 -12.58 5.32 -9.90
N ARG A 88 -13.60 4.81 -10.61
CA ARG A 88 -14.24 3.52 -10.28
C ARG A 88 -13.23 2.37 -10.36
N VAL A 89 -12.44 2.30 -11.44
CA VAL A 89 -11.44 1.25 -11.65
C VAL A 89 -10.43 1.24 -10.50
N PHE A 90 -9.76 2.36 -10.25
CA PHE A 90 -8.67 2.40 -9.27
C PHE A 90 -9.15 2.38 -7.82
N ALA A 91 -10.33 2.94 -7.51
CA ALA A 91 -10.96 2.78 -6.19
C ALA A 91 -11.30 1.31 -5.91
N SER A 92 -11.72 0.56 -6.94
CA SER A 92 -12.05 -0.86 -6.75
C SER A 92 -10.80 -1.75 -6.54
N ILE A 93 -9.62 -1.31 -6.95
CA ILE A 93 -8.37 -2.09 -6.84
C ILE A 93 -7.63 -1.75 -5.56
N SER A 94 -7.65 -0.48 -5.14
CA SER A 94 -6.94 -0.03 -3.95
C SER A 94 -7.84 -0.15 -2.72
N ARG A 95 -7.58 -1.16 -1.88
CA ARG A 95 -8.20 -1.39 -0.56
C ARG A 95 -7.93 -0.27 0.46
N ASN A 96 -7.48 0.90 0.03
CA ASN A 96 -7.02 2.04 0.83
C ASN A 96 -7.96 3.25 0.72
N ASP A 97 -9.28 2.98 0.77
CA ASP A 97 -10.40 3.91 0.67
C ASP A 97 -10.17 5.24 1.41
N LYS A 98 -9.63 5.17 2.64
CA LYS A 98 -9.53 6.35 3.52
C LYS A 98 -8.63 7.45 2.97
N GLU A 99 -7.52 7.10 2.31
CA GLU A 99 -6.58 8.10 1.81
C GLU A 99 -7.07 8.71 0.49
N TYR A 100 -7.71 7.91 -0.36
CA TYR A 100 -8.37 8.40 -1.58
C TYR A 100 -9.52 9.35 -1.22
N TYR A 101 -10.43 8.95 -0.33
CA TYR A 101 -11.54 9.81 0.11
C TYR A 101 -11.06 11.03 0.90
N ARG A 102 -9.97 10.92 1.67
CA ARG A 102 -9.33 12.07 2.33
C ARG A 102 -8.86 13.09 1.29
N ARG A 103 -8.20 12.64 0.21
CA ARG A 103 -7.74 13.52 -0.87
C ARG A 103 -8.90 14.18 -1.61
N VAL A 104 -9.95 13.44 -1.95
CA VAL A 104 -11.17 13.99 -2.57
C VAL A 104 -11.84 15.02 -1.65
N ALA A 105 -11.92 14.75 -0.35
CA ALA A 105 -12.52 15.66 0.62
C ALA A 105 -11.69 16.95 0.82
N ILE A 106 -10.36 16.88 0.66
CA ILE A 106 -9.48 18.06 0.64
C ILE A 106 -9.81 18.94 -0.56
N GLU A 107 -9.95 18.37 -1.76
CA GLU A 107 -10.29 19.12 -2.98
C GLU A 107 -11.64 19.84 -2.84
N TRP A 108 -12.66 19.15 -2.35
CA TRP A 108 -13.99 19.74 -2.13
C TRP A 108 -13.96 20.87 -1.10
N SER A 109 -13.13 20.74 -0.06
CA SER A 109 -12.99 21.78 0.96
C SER A 109 -12.29 23.03 0.40
N LEU A 110 -11.29 22.87 -0.46
CA LEU A 110 -10.62 23.97 -1.14
C LEU A 110 -11.54 24.69 -2.14
N ASP A 111 -12.36 23.94 -2.89
CA ASP A 111 -13.35 24.54 -3.78
C ASP A 111 -14.45 25.27 -3.00
N ALA A 112 -14.92 24.73 -1.88
CA ALA A 112 -15.86 25.40 -0.99
C ALA A 112 -15.29 26.70 -0.41
N LEU A 113 -14.01 26.70 -0.01
CA LEU A 113 -13.30 27.91 0.41
C LEU A 113 -13.27 28.97 -0.68
N ARG A 114 -12.96 28.58 -1.93
CA ARG A 114 -12.95 29.49 -3.07
C ARG A 114 -14.33 30.08 -3.35
N MET A 115 -15.37 29.25 -3.39
CA MET A 115 -16.74 29.70 -3.63
C MET A 115 -17.23 30.65 -2.53
N ALA A 116 -16.96 30.33 -1.26
CA ALA A 116 -17.33 31.18 -0.15
C ALA A 116 -16.56 32.52 -0.15
N HIS A 117 -15.28 32.51 -0.55
CA HIS A 117 -14.49 33.72 -0.73
C HIS A 117 -15.04 34.60 -1.85
N GLU A 118 -15.35 34.03 -3.02
CA GLU A 118 -15.95 34.74 -4.16
C GLU A 118 -17.32 35.33 -3.79
N ALA A 119 -18.13 34.60 -3.03
CA ALA A 119 -19.43 35.04 -2.55
C ALA A 119 -19.38 36.03 -1.36
N LYS A 120 -18.19 36.33 -0.83
CA LYS A 120 -17.97 37.10 0.42
C LYS A 120 -18.75 36.53 1.62
N ASP A 121 -19.01 35.22 1.62
CA ASP A 121 -19.67 34.52 2.71
C ASP A 121 -18.66 34.07 3.77
N LEU A 122 -18.47 34.93 4.78
CA LEU A 122 -17.61 34.66 5.93
C LEU A 122 -18.03 33.41 6.72
N LYS A 123 -19.32 33.07 6.77
CA LYS A 123 -19.80 31.89 7.50
C LYS A 123 -19.46 30.61 6.73
N GLY A 124 -19.75 30.59 5.43
CA GLY A 124 -19.39 29.49 4.53
C GLY A 124 -17.87 29.26 4.48
N PHE A 125 -17.10 30.35 4.48
CA PHE A 125 -15.65 30.28 4.45
C PHE A 125 -15.09 29.62 5.73
N ASN A 126 -15.54 30.06 6.90
CA ASN A 126 -15.11 29.49 8.18
C ASN A 126 -15.53 28.02 8.34
N ALA A 127 -16.70 27.64 7.83
CA ALA A 127 -17.15 26.24 7.84
C ALA A 127 -16.28 25.35 6.95
N ALA A 128 -15.97 25.79 5.72
CA ALA A 128 -15.09 25.07 4.81
C ALA A 128 -13.66 24.96 5.35
N LEU A 129 -13.14 26.02 5.98
CA LEU A 129 -11.83 26.03 6.62
C LEU A 129 -11.75 25.01 7.76
N ARG A 130 -12.79 24.92 8.59
CA ARG A 130 -12.87 23.94 9.67
C ARG A 130 -12.85 22.51 9.15
N ASN A 131 -13.61 22.23 8.10
CA ASN A 131 -13.64 20.90 7.47
C ASN A 131 -12.25 20.54 6.92
N PHE A 132 -11.57 21.48 6.27
CA PHE A 132 -10.20 21.28 5.80
C PHE A 132 -9.25 20.90 6.95
N TYR A 133 -9.29 21.60 8.08
CA TYR A 133 -8.49 21.29 9.28
C TYR A 133 -8.74 19.87 9.83
N VAL A 134 -10.00 19.42 9.82
CA VAL A 134 -10.38 18.09 10.31
C VAL A 134 -9.93 16.99 9.35
N ILE A 135 -10.12 17.19 8.04
CA ILE A 135 -9.77 16.19 7.01
C ILE A 135 -8.25 15.99 6.93
N THR A 136 -7.48 17.08 7.04
CA THR A 136 -6.01 17.05 7.04
C THR A 136 -5.43 16.54 8.36
N GLY A 137 -6.25 16.41 9.41
CA GLY A 137 -5.80 15.94 10.72
C GLY A 137 -4.96 16.97 11.49
N LEU A 138 -4.91 18.22 11.03
CA LEU A 138 -4.23 19.34 11.71
C LEU A 138 -4.86 19.68 13.07
N ASN A 139 -6.04 19.15 13.34
CA ASN A 139 -6.75 19.29 14.62
C ASN A 139 -6.42 18.19 15.63
N LYS A 140 -5.62 17.18 15.26
CA LYS A 140 -5.24 16.10 16.17
C LYS A 140 -3.92 16.46 16.84
N GLU A 141 -3.88 16.35 18.17
CA GLU A 141 -2.59 16.32 18.88
C GLU A 141 -1.81 15.11 18.38
N VAL A 142 -0.58 15.35 17.93
CA VAL A 142 0.36 14.27 17.58
C VAL A 142 0.78 13.65 18.91
N VAL A 143 0.01 12.67 19.37
CA VAL A 143 0.49 11.76 20.41
C VAL A 143 1.58 10.94 19.73
N ASP A 144 2.83 11.21 20.10
CA ASP A 144 4.01 10.46 19.68
C ASP A 144 3.91 9.06 20.30
N MET A 145 3.07 8.21 19.71
CA MET A 145 2.85 6.85 20.16
C MET A 145 4.03 6.00 19.67
N PRO A 146 4.81 5.39 20.57
CA PRO A 146 5.92 4.54 20.17
C PRO A 146 5.39 3.37 19.33
N ASP A 147 6.14 3.03 18.29
CA ASP A 147 5.85 1.91 17.40
C ASP A 147 5.86 0.59 18.20
N PHE A 148 4.67 0.08 18.51
CA PHE A 148 4.48 -1.13 19.32
C PHE A 148 5.06 -2.39 18.67
N GLU A 149 5.29 -2.40 17.34
CA GLU A 149 5.95 -3.52 16.67
C GLU A 149 7.41 -3.66 17.13
N LYS A 150 8.08 -2.55 17.45
CA LYS A 150 9.45 -2.55 18.02
C LYS A 150 9.50 -2.99 19.47
N LEU A 151 8.36 -3.03 20.16
CA LEU A 151 8.23 -3.46 21.56
C LEU A 151 7.89 -4.95 21.68
N VAL A 152 7.66 -5.65 20.57
CA VAL A 152 7.42 -7.10 20.58
C VAL A 152 8.73 -7.82 20.93
N GLN A 153 8.65 -8.75 21.90
CA GLN A 153 9.79 -9.58 22.29
C GLN A 153 10.19 -10.48 21.11
N HIS A 154 11.37 -10.24 20.54
CA HIS A 154 11.91 -11.09 19.48
C HIS A 154 12.55 -12.33 20.11
N SER A 155 12.05 -13.53 19.78
CA SER A 155 12.68 -14.79 20.17
C SER A 155 13.81 -15.12 19.20
N TYR A 156 15.06 -15.00 19.64
CA TYR A 156 16.21 -15.45 18.86
C TYR A 156 16.49 -16.92 19.14
N GLN A 157 16.35 -17.78 18.14
CA GLN A 157 16.81 -19.18 18.22
C GLN A 157 18.31 -19.21 17.94
N ILE A 158 19.12 -19.35 18.99
CA ILE A 158 20.57 -19.54 18.86
C ILE A 158 20.84 -21.04 18.82
N ASN A 159 21.29 -21.55 17.68
CA ASN A 159 21.75 -22.94 17.55
C ASN A 159 23.21 -23.02 17.97
N LEU A 160 23.47 -23.64 19.12
CA LEU A 160 24.83 -23.79 19.65
C LEU A 160 25.43 -25.14 19.25
N PRO A 161 26.72 -25.18 18.85
CA PRO A 161 27.42 -26.43 18.64
C PRO A 161 27.60 -27.20 19.96
N PRO A 162 27.66 -28.55 19.93
CA PRO A 162 27.69 -29.38 21.14
C PRO A 162 28.81 -29.03 22.14
N SER A 163 29.98 -28.63 21.64
CA SER A 163 31.12 -28.21 22.47
C SER A 163 30.88 -26.92 23.25
N ALA A 164 30.04 -26.01 22.74
CA ALA A 164 29.66 -24.78 23.43
C ALA A 164 28.61 -25.03 24.52
N ASN A 165 27.76 -26.06 24.36
CA ASN A 165 26.76 -26.44 25.36
C ASN A 165 27.40 -26.98 26.64
N GLU A 166 28.41 -27.84 26.54
CA GLU A 166 29.12 -28.36 27.71
C GLU A 166 29.85 -27.24 28.47
N PHE A 167 30.43 -26.29 27.75
CA PHE A 167 31.07 -25.11 28.33
C PHE A 167 30.04 -24.24 29.05
N LEU A 168 28.92 -23.90 28.41
CA LEU A 168 27.82 -23.14 29.02
C LEU A 168 27.22 -23.83 30.24
N GLN A 169 27.06 -25.15 30.22
CA GLN A 169 26.58 -25.91 31.37
C GLN A 169 27.53 -25.82 32.56
N LYS A 170 28.85 -25.86 32.31
CA LYS A 170 29.86 -25.65 33.37
C LYS A 170 29.83 -24.23 33.92
N LEU A 171 29.62 -23.23 33.07
CA LEU A 171 29.47 -21.83 33.48
C LEU A 171 28.20 -21.60 34.32
N MET A 172 27.12 -22.33 34.06
CA MET A 172 25.86 -22.21 34.80
C MET A 172 25.87 -22.92 36.16
N GLN A 173 26.71 -23.94 36.36
CA GLN A 173 26.76 -24.71 37.60
C GLN A 173 27.60 -24.06 38.71
N GLY A 174 28.62 -23.27 38.35
CA GLY A 174 29.46 -22.54 39.32
C GLY A 174 29.13 -21.05 39.30
N GLY A 175 28.42 -20.55 40.32
CA GLY A 175 28.07 -19.13 40.42
C GLY A 175 29.24 -18.13 40.47
N ALA A 176 30.48 -18.60 40.60
CA ALA A 176 31.70 -17.84 40.37
C ALA A 176 32.67 -18.68 39.51
N ILE A 177 33.16 -18.11 38.42
CA ILE A 177 34.02 -18.80 37.45
C ILE A 177 35.45 -18.27 37.57
N ASN A 178 36.40 -19.17 37.86
CA ASN A 178 37.83 -18.86 37.79
C ASN A 178 38.33 -19.06 36.36
N PHE A 179 38.51 -17.96 35.61
CA PHE A 179 39.02 -17.98 34.23
C PHE A 179 40.48 -18.47 34.11
N SER A 180 41.17 -18.67 35.23
CA SER A 180 42.53 -19.24 35.25
C SER A 180 42.53 -20.76 35.04
N GLU A 181 41.44 -21.44 35.43
CA GLU A 181 41.33 -22.90 35.39
C GLU A 181 40.59 -23.41 34.14
N VAL A 182 39.65 -22.62 33.61
CA VAL A 182 38.84 -23.00 32.46
C VAL A 182 39.39 -22.35 31.20
N LYS A 183 40.41 -22.96 30.60
CA LYS A 183 40.96 -22.54 29.32
C LYS A 183 40.13 -23.11 28.16
N PRO A 184 39.76 -22.31 27.14
CA PRO A 184 39.17 -22.85 25.92
C PRO A 184 40.16 -23.81 25.24
N PRO A 185 39.68 -24.87 24.56
CA PRO A 185 40.56 -25.72 23.78
C PRO A 185 41.29 -24.84 22.74
N ASN A 186 42.62 -24.84 22.79
CA ASN A 186 43.57 -23.99 22.03
C ASN A 186 44.01 -22.65 22.66
N ALA A 187 43.80 -22.42 23.96
CA ALA A 187 44.38 -21.24 24.62
C ALA A 187 45.93 -21.36 24.72
N VAL A 188 46.65 -20.47 24.05
CA VAL A 188 48.12 -20.33 24.16
C VAL A 188 48.44 -19.36 25.29
N THR A 189 49.20 -19.80 26.29
CA THR A 189 49.75 -18.91 27.33
C THR A 189 51.07 -18.32 26.84
N LEU A 190 51.18 -16.99 26.90
CA LEU A 190 52.43 -16.27 26.65
C LEU A 190 52.98 -15.84 28.01
N ASP A 191 54.14 -16.38 28.40
CA ASP A 191 54.88 -15.89 29.55
C ASP A 191 55.50 -14.53 29.20
N ILE A 192 55.13 -13.50 29.95
CA ILE A 192 55.65 -12.15 29.79
C ILE A 192 56.67 -11.94 30.91
N SER A 193 57.92 -11.67 30.53
CA SER A 193 58.97 -11.33 31.49
C SER A 193 58.60 -10.03 32.21
N HIS A 194 58.55 -10.05 33.54
CA HIS A 194 58.37 -8.85 34.36
C HIS A 194 59.59 -8.65 35.26
N GLU A 195 59.94 -7.39 35.51
CA GLU A 195 61.00 -7.00 36.43
C GLU A 195 60.35 -6.36 37.66
N GLU A 196 60.61 -6.91 38.85
CA GLU A 196 60.07 -6.38 40.10
C GLU A 196 60.78 -5.07 40.47
N VAL A 197 60.02 -3.98 40.54
CA VAL A 197 60.54 -2.70 41.00
C VAL A 197 60.65 -2.74 42.53
N LYS A 198 61.88 -2.63 43.05
CA LYS A 198 62.11 -2.50 44.50
C LYS A 198 61.56 -1.16 44.97
N ASN A 199 60.60 -1.21 45.89
CA ASN A 199 60.12 -0.03 46.60
C ASN A 199 61.15 0.39 47.66
N GLU A 200 61.68 1.61 47.54
CA GLU A 200 62.30 2.36 48.66
C GLU A 200 61.23 3.09 49.47
#